data_AF-A4WJY1-F1
#
_entry.id   AF-A4WJY1-F1
#
_cell.length_a   1.000
_cell.length_b   1.000
_cell.length_c   1.000
_cell.angle_alpha   90.00
_cell.angle_beta   90.00
_cell.angle_gamma   90.00
#
_symmetry.space_group_name_H-M   'P 1'
#
loop_
_entity.id
_entity.type
_entity.pdbx_description
1 polymer ?
#
loop_
_entity_poly.entity_id
_entity_poly.type
_entity_poly.pdbx_seq_one_letter_code
_entity_poly.pdbx_strand_id
1 'polypeptide(L)'
;MRRLYVATWGNPLEWREVDYQCDGRGVRRGFASAVCAEADKYVVHVLDSVVTASGGGQGRPLNPHAVEAAKKAGLKVVEKDGAVHVEPPQCEKWREYARRYVEELLRRIGIEGTVVVTAAVGRLSNKTYRGTPDLILSELIWGLWQAVKELGEPKGQLDIHLDVTHGINFMPTAALWAARLVASIALAAGYDKVVLKAYNSTPNQWHYVEVFTEEVTHIQFPRPPRSPAAKALYYGAPIHYAHLCKEEQCHEPPTAEPTCVDNEVHYPQPRTTPLQLYEILLTQAGCPQSIPTLKQLKDWHLVKVLPPTASMVVRHELSAIQKALGRRKIGKCTKLIEILPYAAGDPNPCQDDNRNFVAHAGLLADHTELCPHGDDYQIKIEEATMKCLQK
;
A
#
# COMPACT_ATOMS: atom_id res chain seq x y z
N MET A 1 -2.32 14.23 12.47
CA MET A 1 -3.20 13.20 11.88
C MET A 1 -3.39 13.56 10.44
N ARG A 2 -3.19 12.62 9.51
CA ARG A 2 -3.48 12.78 8.09
C ARG A 2 -4.64 11.87 7.71
N ARG A 3 -5.45 12.26 6.74
CA ARG A 3 -6.59 11.48 6.27
C ARG A 3 -6.57 11.31 4.76
N LEU A 4 -6.50 10.06 4.34
CA LEU A 4 -6.66 9.61 2.96
C LEU A 4 -8.07 9.06 2.78
N TYR A 5 -8.83 9.62 1.84
CA TYR A 5 -10.08 9.02 1.38
C TYR A 5 -9.83 8.22 0.12
N VAL A 6 -10.36 6.99 0.07
CA VAL A 6 -10.27 6.07 -1.06
C VAL A 6 -11.66 5.59 -1.39
N ALA A 7 -12.19 5.87 -2.58
CA ALA A 7 -13.47 5.33 -3.02
C ALA A 7 -13.28 4.34 -4.17
N THR A 8 -14.02 3.24 -4.14
CA THR A 8 -14.13 2.32 -5.28
C THR A 8 -15.34 2.69 -6.12
N TRP A 9 -15.14 2.95 -7.41
CA TRP A 9 -16.18 3.43 -8.33
C TRP A 9 -16.36 2.48 -9.52
N GLY A 10 -17.57 1.96 -9.69
CA GLY A 10 -17.97 1.08 -10.80
C GLY A 10 -18.44 1.87 -12.02
N ASN A 11 -19.75 1.82 -12.32
CA ASN A 11 -20.36 2.45 -13.49
C ASN A 11 -21.15 3.73 -13.11
N PRO A 12 -20.59 4.94 -13.32
CA PRO A 12 -21.26 6.19 -12.95
C PRO A 12 -22.51 6.51 -13.76
N LEU A 13 -22.69 5.90 -14.94
CA LEU A 13 -23.85 6.16 -15.81
C LEU A 13 -25.17 5.69 -15.19
N GLU A 14 -25.13 4.74 -14.26
CA GLU A 14 -26.33 4.18 -13.62
C GLU A 14 -26.58 4.78 -12.22
N TRP A 15 -25.80 5.77 -11.79
CA TRP A 15 -26.01 6.41 -10.48
C TRP A 15 -27.09 7.48 -10.53
N ARG A 16 -27.76 7.70 -9.41
CA ARG A 16 -28.79 8.73 -9.26
C ARG A 16 -28.32 9.78 -8.27
N GLU A 17 -28.74 11.02 -8.46
CA GLU A 17 -28.67 11.99 -7.38
C GLU A 17 -29.60 11.54 -6.24
N VAL A 18 -29.03 11.47 -5.04
CA VAL A 18 -29.74 11.10 -3.82
C VAL A 18 -29.28 12.02 -2.69
N ASP A 19 -30.08 12.04 -1.64
CA ASP A 19 -29.76 12.73 -0.40
C ASP A 19 -29.10 11.73 0.56
N TYR A 20 -27.77 11.77 0.65
CA TYR A 20 -27.01 10.94 1.57
C TYR A 20 -27.13 11.48 2.99
N GLN A 21 -27.48 10.59 3.92
CA GLN A 21 -27.42 10.87 5.35
C GLN A 21 -26.00 10.55 5.82
N CYS A 22 -25.18 11.59 5.92
CA CYS A 22 -23.77 11.48 6.28
C CYS A 22 -23.61 11.49 7.80
N ASP A 23 -23.04 10.43 8.36
CA ASP A 23 -22.87 10.29 9.81
C ASP A 23 -22.16 11.51 10.42
N GLY A 24 -22.82 12.14 11.41
CA GLY A 24 -22.36 13.36 12.07
C GLY A 24 -22.29 14.64 11.21
N ARG A 25 -22.74 14.62 9.95
CA ARG A 25 -22.58 15.74 8.99
C ARG A 25 -23.87 16.18 8.31
N GLY A 26 -24.99 15.58 8.70
CA GLY A 26 -26.30 15.87 8.14
C GLY A 26 -26.45 15.34 6.72
N VAL A 27 -27.38 15.94 5.97
CA VAL A 27 -27.74 15.49 4.64
C VAL A 27 -26.89 16.18 3.57
N ARG A 28 -26.33 15.40 2.64
CA ARG A 28 -25.59 15.89 1.48
C ARG A 28 -26.17 15.30 0.21
N ARG A 29 -26.52 16.16 -0.74
CA ARG A 29 -27.02 15.75 -2.04
C ARG A 29 -25.86 15.46 -3.00
N GLY A 30 -25.92 14.34 -3.70
CA GLY A 30 -24.94 13.98 -4.72
C GLY A 30 -25.26 12.66 -5.40
N PHE A 31 -24.54 12.35 -6.47
CA PHE A 31 -24.64 11.05 -7.15
C PHE A 31 -23.58 10.03 -6.69
N ALA A 32 -22.65 10.46 -5.82
CA ALA A 32 -21.63 9.62 -5.22
C ALA A 32 -21.51 9.95 -3.73
N SER A 33 -21.28 8.93 -2.90
CA SER A 33 -21.17 9.04 -1.44
C SER A 33 -19.94 9.82 -0.96
N ALA A 34 -19.01 10.11 -1.87
CA ALA A 34 -17.84 10.95 -1.59
C ALA A 34 -18.20 12.34 -1.06
N VAL A 35 -19.41 12.85 -1.32
CA VAL A 35 -19.93 14.10 -0.74
C VAL A 35 -20.04 14.08 0.79
N CYS A 36 -20.01 12.89 1.42
CA CYS A 36 -20.00 12.74 2.88
C CYS A 36 -18.60 12.86 3.50
N ALA A 37 -17.53 12.69 2.71
CA ALA A 37 -16.17 12.58 3.22
C ALA A 37 -15.43 13.93 3.24
N GLU A 38 -14.64 14.16 4.29
CA GLU A 38 -13.61 15.20 4.34
C GLU A 38 -12.26 14.51 4.53
N ALA A 39 -11.31 14.79 3.66
CA ALA A 39 -9.97 14.22 3.72
C ALA A 39 -8.92 15.23 3.23
N ASP A 40 -7.67 15.02 3.63
CA ASP A 40 -6.53 15.79 3.13
C ASP A 40 -6.22 15.43 1.68
N LYS A 41 -6.54 14.19 1.29
CA LYS A 41 -6.38 13.70 -0.08
C LYS A 41 -7.51 12.75 -0.43
N TYR A 42 -8.07 12.92 -1.62
CA TYR A 42 -9.08 12.03 -2.19
C TYR A 42 -8.47 11.17 -3.29
N VAL A 43 -8.78 9.89 -3.24
CA VAL A 43 -8.41 8.91 -4.26
C VAL A 43 -9.67 8.19 -4.73
N VAL A 44 -9.83 8.08 -6.04
CA VAL A 44 -10.88 7.23 -6.63
C VAL A 44 -10.22 6.09 -7.39
N HIS A 45 -10.50 4.87 -6.97
CA HIS A 45 -10.14 3.64 -7.67
C HIS A 45 -11.25 3.26 -8.65
N VAL A 46 -10.89 3.19 -9.93
CA VAL A 46 -11.76 2.67 -11.00
C VAL A 46 -11.06 1.56 -11.77
N LEU A 47 -11.86 0.65 -12.33
CA LEU A 47 -11.40 -0.15 -13.46
C LEU A 47 -11.44 0.70 -14.72
N ASP A 48 -10.46 0.54 -15.60
CA ASP A 48 -10.42 1.26 -16.87
C ASP A 48 -11.58 0.92 -17.81
N SER A 49 -12.34 -0.16 -17.55
CA SER A 49 -13.60 -0.48 -18.22
C SER A 49 -14.71 0.54 -17.98
N VAL A 50 -14.53 1.49 -17.07
CA VAL A 50 -15.45 2.62 -16.87
C VAL A 50 -15.68 3.42 -18.18
N VAL A 51 -14.71 3.41 -19.09
CA VAL A 51 -14.79 4.10 -20.39
C VAL A 51 -15.58 3.33 -21.44
N THR A 52 -16.02 2.11 -21.18
CA THR A 52 -16.88 1.33 -22.10
C THR A 52 -18.21 0.96 -21.46
N ALA A 53 -18.55 1.68 -20.39
CA ALA A 53 -19.76 1.43 -19.64
C ALA A 53 -21.00 1.82 -20.46
N SER A 54 -22.12 1.26 -20.06
CA SER A 54 -23.44 1.63 -20.57
C SER A 54 -24.38 1.93 -19.42
N GLY A 55 -25.32 2.84 -19.62
CA GLY A 55 -26.39 3.13 -18.67
C GLY A 55 -27.67 3.51 -19.39
N GLY A 56 -28.79 3.61 -18.67
CA GLY A 56 -30.10 3.75 -19.29
C GLY A 56 -30.58 2.48 -20.01
N GLY A 57 -31.70 2.59 -20.73
CA GLY A 57 -32.38 1.48 -21.37
C GLY A 57 -33.06 0.52 -20.37
N GLN A 58 -34.11 -0.18 -20.80
CA GLN A 58 -34.79 -1.23 -20.00
C GLN A 58 -35.17 -0.81 -18.56
N GLY A 59 -35.53 0.45 -18.33
CA GLY A 59 -35.91 0.99 -17.02
C GLY A 59 -34.74 1.28 -16.06
N ARG A 60 -33.49 1.17 -16.52
CA ARG A 60 -32.31 1.54 -15.72
C ARG A 60 -32.14 3.06 -15.64
N PRO A 61 -31.62 3.58 -14.52
CA PRO A 61 -31.29 4.99 -14.43
C PRO A 61 -30.20 5.40 -15.42
N LEU A 62 -30.22 6.68 -15.77
CA LEU A 62 -29.17 7.35 -16.52
C LEU A 62 -28.75 8.60 -15.75
N ASN A 63 -27.46 8.69 -15.44
CA ASN A 63 -26.85 9.85 -14.79
C ASN A 63 -26.46 10.90 -15.84
N PRO A 64 -27.17 12.04 -15.96
CA PRO A 64 -26.85 13.06 -16.96
C PRO A 64 -25.46 13.67 -16.73
N HIS A 65 -25.00 13.77 -15.48
CA HIS A 65 -23.67 14.29 -15.16
C HIS A 65 -22.54 13.39 -15.65
N ALA A 66 -22.77 12.07 -15.62
CA ALA A 66 -21.83 11.10 -16.18
C ALA A 66 -21.75 11.21 -17.70
N VAL A 67 -22.88 11.42 -18.37
CA VAL A 67 -22.92 11.65 -19.83
C VAL A 67 -22.16 12.93 -20.21
N GLU A 68 -22.37 14.02 -19.48
CA GLU A 68 -21.65 15.29 -19.70
C GLU A 68 -20.14 15.16 -19.46
N ALA A 69 -19.76 14.50 -18.36
CA ALA A 69 -18.37 14.25 -18.01
C ALA A 69 -17.67 13.38 -19.07
N ALA A 70 -18.35 12.36 -19.60
CA ALA A 70 -17.82 11.53 -20.68
C ALA A 70 -17.53 12.35 -21.95
N LYS A 71 -18.47 13.22 -22.36
CA LYS A 71 -18.28 14.13 -23.51
C LYS A 71 -17.08 15.06 -23.30
N LYS A 72 -16.95 15.67 -22.12
CA LYS A 72 -15.82 16.55 -21.77
C LYS A 72 -14.47 15.82 -21.75
N ALA A 73 -14.47 14.56 -21.31
CA ALA A 73 -13.27 13.73 -21.30
C ALA A 73 -12.84 13.28 -22.71
N GLY A 74 -13.65 13.54 -23.74
CA GLY A 74 -13.37 13.15 -25.12
C GLY A 74 -13.82 11.72 -25.47
N LEU A 75 -14.66 11.10 -24.64
CA LEU A 75 -15.30 9.83 -24.96
C LEU A 75 -16.39 10.05 -26.01
N LYS A 76 -16.53 9.08 -26.92
CA LYS A 76 -17.72 9.00 -27.78
C LYS A 76 -18.89 8.57 -26.92
N VAL A 77 -20.02 9.25 -27.11
CA VAL A 77 -21.29 8.92 -26.44
C VAL A 77 -22.29 8.54 -27.51
N VAL A 78 -22.73 7.28 -27.48
CA VAL A 78 -23.66 6.71 -28.46
C VAL A 78 -24.96 6.36 -27.75
N GLU A 79 -26.07 6.93 -28.25
CA GLU A 79 -27.40 6.61 -27.76
C GLU A 79 -28.05 5.60 -28.70
N LYS A 80 -28.44 4.43 -28.18
CA LYS A 80 -29.07 3.36 -28.94
C LYS A 80 -30.11 2.65 -28.09
N ASP A 81 -31.32 2.47 -28.62
CA ASP A 81 -32.42 1.76 -27.96
C ASP A 81 -32.73 2.28 -26.53
N GLY A 82 -32.59 3.60 -26.33
CA GLY A 82 -32.80 4.27 -25.04
C GLY A 82 -31.67 4.05 -24.01
N ALA A 83 -30.59 3.37 -24.40
CA ALA A 83 -29.36 3.23 -23.61
C ALA A 83 -28.27 4.18 -24.13
N VAL A 84 -27.41 4.62 -23.23
CA VAL A 84 -26.22 5.41 -23.52
C VAL A 84 -25.00 4.54 -23.32
N HIS A 85 -24.15 4.48 -24.34
CA HIS A 85 -22.86 3.81 -24.34
C HIS A 85 -21.76 4.84 -24.44
N VAL A 86 -20.72 4.70 -23.62
CA VAL A 86 -19.51 5.50 -23.76
C VAL A 86 -18.39 4.62 -24.29
N GLU A 87 -17.50 5.17 -25.10
CA GLU A 87 -16.29 4.47 -25.55
C GLU A 87 -15.15 5.45 -25.88
N PRO A 88 -13.88 5.06 -25.69
CA PRO A 88 -12.77 5.84 -26.20
C PRO A 88 -12.82 5.90 -27.73
N PRO A 89 -12.43 7.04 -28.34
CA PRO A 89 -12.44 7.17 -29.79
C PRO A 89 -11.46 6.22 -30.49
N GLN A 90 -10.39 5.85 -29.79
CA GLN A 90 -9.29 4.97 -30.20
C GLN A 90 -8.68 4.30 -28.97
N CYS A 91 -7.84 3.28 -29.17
CA CYS A 91 -7.25 2.52 -28.06
C CYS A 91 -6.13 3.29 -27.34
N GLU A 92 -5.37 4.10 -28.07
CA GLU A 92 -4.28 4.88 -27.49
C GLU A 92 -4.83 5.81 -26.40
N LYS A 93 -4.11 5.89 -25.28
CA LYS A 93 -4.48 6.71 -24.12
C LYS A 93 -5.76 6.23 -23.43
N TRP A 94 -6.10 4.94 -23.55
CA TRP A 94 -7.26 4.31 -22.91
C TRP A 94 -7.44 4.75 -21.45
N ARG A 95 -6.36 4.66 -20.66
CA ARG A 95 -6.37 4.99 -19.24
C ARG A 95 -6.38 6.49 -18.96
N GLU A 96 -5.88 7.31 -19.87
CA GLU A 96 -5.98 8.76 -19.81
C GLU A 96 -7.43 9.22 -19.95
N TYR A 97 -8.19 8.60 -20.86
CA TYR A 97 -9.63 8.85 -20.98
C TYR A 97 -10.38 8.45 -19.71
N ALA A 98 -10.07 7.29 -19.13
CA ALA A 98 -10.67 6.85 -17.86
C ALA A 98 -10.39 7.85 -16.73
N ARG A 99 -9.14 8.28 -16.62
CA ARG A 99 -8.71 9.27 -15.62
C ARG A 99 -9.46 10.59 -15.79
N ARG A 100 -9.44 11.18 -16.98
CA ARG A 100 -10.13 12.44 -17.28
C ARG A 100 -11.63 12.35 -17.00
N TYR A 101 -12.26 11.25 -17.40
CA TYR A 101 -13.69 11.05 -17.16
C TYR A 101 -14.05 11.07 -15.68
N VAL A 102 -13.28 10.36 -14.85
CA VAL A 102 -13.51 10.33 -13.40
C VAL A 102 -13.14 11.65 -12.73
N GLU A 103 -12.09 12.35 -13.21
CA GLU A 103 -11.74 13.69 -12.73
C GLU A 103 -12.87 14.70 -13.02
N GLU A 104 -13.49 14.67 -14.20
CA GLU A 104 -14.66 15.53 -14.50
C GLU A 104 -15.84 15.24 -13.56
N LEU A 105 -16.08 13.97 -13.22
CA LEU A 105 -17.10 13.57 -12.25
C LEU A 105 -16.78 14.11 -10.84
N LEU A 106 -15.52 14.01 -10.41
CA LEU A 106 -15.08 14.55 -9.12
C LEU A 106 -15.27 16.06 -9.04
N ARG A 107 -14.87 16.80 -10.09
CA ARG A 107 -15.11 18.25 -10.16
C ARG A 107 -16.60 18.60 -10.10
N ARG A 108 -17.47 17.77 -10.68
CA ARG A 108 -18.92 17.99 -10.66
C ARG A 108 -19.51 17.93 -9.24
N ILE A 109 -18.94 17.10 -8.36
CA ILE A 109 -19.31 17.03 -6.94
C ILE A 109 -18.44 17.90 -6.03
N GLY A 110 -17.62 18.79 -6.61
CA GLY A 110 -16.80 19.75 -5.86
C GLY A 110 -15.59 19.13 -5.16
N ILE A 111 -15.11 17.97 -5.62
CA ILE A 111 -13.96 17.28 -5.05
C ILE A 111 -12.79 17.35 -6.03
N GLU A 112 -11.61 17.71 -5.52
CA GLU A 112 -10.34 17.54 -6.23
C GLU A 112 -9.65 16.28 -5.70
N GLY A 113 -9.30 15.35 -6.58
CA GLY A 113 -8.75 14.06 -6.18
C GLY A 113 -7.95 13.37 -7.27
N THR A 114 -7.17 12.39 -6.85
CA THR A 114 -6.35 11.55 -7.73
C THR A 114 -7.15 10.33 -8.18
N VAL A 115 -7.06 9.97 -9.45
CA VAL A 115 -7.71 8.76 -9.96
C VAL A 115 -6.69 7.65 -10.17
N VAL A 116 -6.89 6.54 -9.47
CA VAL A 116 -6.15 5.29 -9.66
C VAL A 116 -6.95 4.41 -10.62
N VAL A 117 -6.47 4.34 -11.85
CA VAL A 117 -7.07 3.52 -12.91
C VAL A 117 -6.33 2.18 -12.97
N THR A 118 -7.05 1.09 -12.72
CA THR A 118 -6.49 -0.27 -12.83
C THR A 118 -7.06 -1.01 -14.04
N ALA A 119 -6.36 -2.05 -14.49
CA ALA A 119 -6.89 -2.96 -15.52
C ALA A 119 -8.25 -3.55 -15.14
N ALA A 120 -9.04 -3.94 -16.14
CA ALA A 120 -10.24 -4.76 -15.93
C ALA A 120 -9.98 -6.23 -16.29
N VAL A 121 -10.85 -7.12 -15.80
CA VAL A 121 -10.82 -8.56 -16.10
C VAL A 121 -12.23 -9.07 -16.35
N GLY A 122 -12.39 -9.89 -17.38
CA GLY A 122 -13.64 -10.55 -17.72
C GLY A 122 -14.48 -9.78 -18.74
N ARG A 123 -15.72 -10.21 -18.94
CA ARG A 123 -16.65 -9.58 -19.89
C ARG A 123 -17.42 -8.47 -19.19
N LEU A 124 -17.24 -7.23 -19.63
CA LEU A 124 -17.94 -6.06 -19.11
C LEU A 124 -18.57 -5.31 -20.28
N SER A 125 -19.88 -5.12 -20.24
CA SER A 125 -20.65 -4.58 -21.38
C SER A 125 -20.43 -5.43 -22.64
N ASN A 126 -20.09 -4.81 -23.76
CA ASN A 126 -19.81 -5.44 -25.05
C ASN A 126 -18.33 -5.80 -25.26
N LYS A 127 -17.45 -5.61 -24.26
CA LYS A 127 -16.01 -5.90 -24.38
C LYS A 127 -15.54 -7.02 -23.45
N THR A 128 -14.47 -7.68 -23.86
CA THR A 128 -13.76 -8.69 -23.08
C THR A 128 -12.40 -8.17 -22.67
N TYR A 129 -12.14 -8.15 -21.37
CA TYR A 129 -10.91 -7.66 -20.78
C TYR A 129 -10.01 -8.83 -20.37
N ARG A 130 -8.84 -8.92 -20.99
CA ARG A 130 -7.84 -9.96 -20.76
C ARG A 130 -6.70 -9.45 -19.88
N GLY A 131 -7.05 -9.06 -18.66
CA GLY A 131 -6.08 -8.72 -17.60
C GLY A 131 -5.87 -9.89 -16.64
N THR A 132 -5.04 -9.66 -15.63
CA THR A 132 -4.89 -10.57 -14.49
C THR A 132 -5.22 -9.85 -13.18
N PRO A 133 -5.75 -10.56 -12.16
CA PRO A 133 -5.96 -9.97 -10.83
C PRO A 133 -4.67 -9.37 -10.24
N ASP A 134 -3.53 -9.99 -10.51
CA ASP A 134 -2.21 -9.51 -10.08
C ASP A 134 -1.89 -8.11 -10.63
N LEU A 135 -2.22 -7.83 -11.89
CA LEU A 135 -2.01 -6.49 -12.45
C LEU A 135 -2.86 -5.44 -11.72
N ILE A 136 -4.15 -5.75 -11.49
CA ILE A 136 -5.08 -4.86 -10.78
C ILE A 136 -4.54 -4.50 -9.39
N LEU A 137 -4.15 -5.53 -8.64
CA LEU A 137 -3.69 -5.37 -7.27
C LEU A 137 -2.35 -4.61 -7.21
N SER A 138 -1.41 -4.90 -8.10
CA SER A 138 -0.14 -4.17 -8.18
C SER A 138 -0.36 -2.68 -8.48
N GLU A 139 -1.21 -2.36 -9.45
CA GLU A 139 -1.54 -0.98 -9.82
C GLU A 139 -2.25 -0.23 -8.68
N LEU A 140 -3.15 -0.92 -7.97
CA LEU A 140 -3.86 -0.34 -6.83
C LEU A 140 -2.92 -0.05 -5.65
N ILE A 141 -2.08 -1.02 -5.25
CA ILE A 141 -1.08 -0.83 -4.19
C ILE A 141 -0.17 0.36 -4.53
N TRP A 142 0.34 0.39 -5.77
CA TRP A 142 1.21 1.47 -6.23
C TRP A 142 0.51 2.83 -6.14
N GLY A 143 -0.69 2.94 -6.72
CA GLY A 143 -1.44 4.20 -6.77
C GLY A 143 -1.81 4.72 -5.38
N LEU A 144 -2.26 3.83 -4.49
CA LEU A 144 -2.55 4.18 -3.09
C LEU A 144 -1.28 4.63 -2.34
N TRP A 145 -0.16 3.95 -2.55
CA TRP A 145 1.11 4.36 -1.94
C TRP A 145 1.58 5.73 -2.44
N GLN A 146 1.47 6.03 -3.74
CA GLN A 146 1.78 7.37 -4.25
C GLN A 146 0.92 8.44 -3.57
N ALA A 147 -0.39 8.18 -3.42
CA ALA A 147 -1.29 9.11 -2.75
C ALA A 147 -0.93 9.32 -1.27
N VAL A 148 -0.45 8.29 -0.57
CA VAL A 148 0.05 8.43 0.81
C VAL A 148 1.30 9.32 0.85
N LYS A 149 2.24 9.16 -0.08
CA LYS A 149 3.44 10.02 -0.14
C LYS A 149 3.10 11.49 -0.37
N GLU A 150 2.05 11.76 -1.15
CA GLU A 150 1.58 13.12 -1.42
C GLU A 150 0.95 13.83 -0.19
N LEU A 151 0.66 13.11 0.90
CA LEU A 151 0.22 13.71 2.18
C LEU A 151 1.34 14.43 2.94
N GLY A 152 2.58 14.34 2.45
CA GLY A 152 3.77 14.96 3.03
C GLY A 152 4.51 14.03 4.00
N GLU A 153 5.33 14.63 4.88
CA GLU A 153 6.18 13.87 5.80
C GLU A 153 5.35 12.98 6.75
N PRO A 154 5.70 11.67 6.85
CA PRO A 154 4.97 10.72 7.68
C PRO A 154 5.20 11.01 9.17
N LYS A 155 4.11 11.20 9.92
CA LYS A 155 4.16 11.46 11.36
C LYS A 155 2.81 11.17 12.04
N GLY A 156 2.84 10.51 13.19
CA GLY A 156 1.65 10.26 14.00
C GLY A 156 0.69 9.30 13.30
N GLN A 157 -0.61 9.61 13.32
CA GLN A 157 -1.68 8.75 12.79
C GLN A 157 -2.04 9.10 11.34
N LEU A 158 -2.18 8.06 10.51
CA LEU A 158 -2.83 8.10 9.20
C LEU A 158 -4.21 7.43 9.28
N ASP A 159 -5.26 8.12 8.85
CA ASP A 159 -6.59 7.55 8.66
C ASP A 159 -6.79 7.22 7.19
N ILE A 160 -7.12 5.97 6.88
CA ILE A 160 -7.53 5.55 5.53
C ILE A 160 -9.03 5.28 5.57
N HIS A 161 -9.81 6.14 4.93
CA HIS A 161 -11.26 6.00 4.80
C HIS A 161 -11.57 5.34 3.45
N LEU A 162 -11.95 4.06 3.47
CA LEU A 162 -12.29 3.28 2.29
C LEU A 162 -13.80 3.28 2.06
N ASP A 163 -14.28 4.01 1.06
CA ASP A 163 -15.67 3.97 0.62
C ASP A 163 -15.90 2.86 -0.42
N VAL A 164 -16.70 1.88 -0.04
CA VAL A 164 -17.06 0.73 -0.88
C VAL A 164 -18.44 0.83 -1.52
N THR A 165 -19.16 1.94 -1.30
CA THR A 165 -20.56 2.14 -1.74
C THR A 165 -20.78 1.88 -3.22
N HIS A 166 -19.87 2.37 -4.05
CA HIS A 166 -20.00 2.37 -5.51
C HIS A 166 -19.10 1.32 -6.18
N GLY A 167 -18.40 0.51 -5.39
CA GLY A 167 -17.54 -0.55 -5.88
C GLY A 167 -18.35 -1.70 -6.45
N ILE A 168 -17.83 -2.35 -7.49
CA ILE A 168 -18.48 -3.49 -8.12
C ILE A 168 -17.69 -4.77 -7.89
N ASN A 169 -18.40 -5.88 -7.72
CA ASN A 169 -17.83 -7.24 -7.64
C ASN A 169 -16.68 -7.36 -6.62
N PHE A 170 -15.46 -7.56 -7.10
CA PHE A 170 -14.26 -7.78 -6.30
C PHE A 170 -13.60 -6.49 -5.80
N MET A 171 -13.98 -5.32 -6.33
CA MET A 171 -13.28 -4.05 -6.04
C MET A 171 -13.24 -3.71 -4.54
N PRO A 172 -14.35 -3.81 -3.77
CA PRO A 172 -14.32 -3.56 -2.33
C PRO A 172 -13.28 -4.41 -1.59
N THR A 173 -13.27 -5.72 -1.85
CA THR A 173 -12.34 -6.66 -1.21
C THR A 173 -10.90 -6.40 -1.63
N ALA A 174 -10.66 -6.15 -2.92
CA ALA A 174 -9.34 -5.83 -3.45
C ALA A 174 -8.78 -4.53 -2.85
N ALA A 175 -9.61 -3.50 -2.74
CA ALA A 175 -9.22 -2.22 -2.15
C ALA A 175 -8.94 -2.32 -0.66
N LEU A 176 -9.75 -3.08 0.09
CA LEU A 176 -9.49 -3.34 1.51
C LEU A 176 -8.15 -4.08 1.71
N TRP A 177 -7.89 -5.09 0.89
CA TRP A 177 -6.63 -5.83 0.94
C TRP A 177 -5.43 -4.95 0.59
N ALA A 178 -5.50 -4.17 -0.49
CA ALA A 178 -4.44 -3.24 -0.88
C ALA A 178 -4.20 -2.16 0.18
N ALA A 179 -5.26 -1.63 0.80
CA ALA A 179 -5.16 -0.64 1.88
C ALA A 179 -4.42 -1.18 3.12
N ARG A 180 -4.60 -2.46 3.48
CA ARG A 180 -3.84 -3.09 4.57
C ARG A 180 -2.34 -3.19 4.26
N LEU A 181 -1.98 -3.50 3.02
CA LEU A 181 -0.58 -3.53 2.60
C LEU A 181 0.01 -2.11 2.62
N VAL A 182 -0.71 -1.13 2.09
CA VAL A 182 -0.28 0.27 2.13
C VAL A 182 -0.18 0.81 3.55
N ALA A 183 -1.03 0.36 4.48
CA ALA A 183 -0.90 0.69 5.89
C ALA A 183 0.45 0.23 6.46
N SER A 184 0.90 -0.99 6.12
CA SER A 184 2.22 -1.48 6.54
C SER A 184 3.37 -0.70 5.91
N ILE A 185 3.26 -0.31 4.64
CA ILE A 185 4.25 0.57 3.97
C ILE A 185 4.30 1.94 4.67
N ALA A 186 3.13 2.51 5.03
CA ALA A 186 3.03 3.79 5.72
C ALA A 186 3.65 3.74 7.13
N LEU A 187 3.48 2.64 7.86
CA LEU A 187 4.17 2.42 9.13
C LEU A 187 5.69 2.42 8.92
N ALA A 188 6.19 1.64 7.96
CA ALA A 188 7.63 1.60 7.66
C ALA A 188 8.17 2.99 7.30
N ALA A 189 7.39 3.81 6.61
CA ALA A 189 7.75 5.17 6.22
C ALA A 189 7.87 6.15 7.40
N GLY A 190 7.21 5.90 8.54
CA GLY A 190 7.29 6.77 9.72
C GLY A 190 5.96 7.10 10.41
N TYR A 191 4.81 6.61 9.93
CA TYR A 191 3.56 6.77 10.67
C TYR A 191 3.55 5.86 11.91
N ASP A 192 3.11 6.38 13.05
CA ASP A 192 3.04 5.63 14.31
C ASP A 192 1.92 4.59 14.32
N LYS A 193 0.84 4.87 13.60
CA LYS A 193 -0.31 3.96 13.43
C LYS A 193 -1.13 4.36 12.21
N VAL A 194 -1.85 3.38 11.67
CA VAL A 194 -2.83 3.58 10.61
C VAL A 194 -4.19 3.09 11.09
N VAL A 195 -5.22 3.90 10.94
CA VAL A 195 -6.62 3.49 11.22
C VAL A 195 -7.33 3.35 9.89
N LEU A 196 -7.68 2.11 9.54
CA LEU A 196 -8.41 1.77 8.33
C LEU A 196 -9.89 1.68 8.66
N LYS A 197 -10.70 2.54 8.05
CA LYS A 197 -12.14 2.59 8.24
C LYS A 197 -12.83 2.34 6.91
N ALA A 198 -13.72 1.36 6.83
CA ALA A 198 -14.54 1.16 5.63
C ALA A 198 -15.94 1.73 5.85
N TYR A 199 -16.44 2.42 4.83
CA TYR A 199 -17.75 3.05 4.80
C TYR A 199 -18.58 2.50 3.65
N ASN A 200 -19.88 2.40 3.87
CA ASN A 200 -20.82 1.98 2.86
C ASN A 200 -22.16 2.71 3.04
N SER A 201 -22.77 3.15 1.94
CA SER A 201 -24.14 3.65 1.97
C SER A 201 -25.13 2.50 2.00
N THR A 202 -26.08 2.53 2.93
CA THR A 202 -27.13 1.52 2.98
C THR A 202 -28.07 1.63 1.77
N PRO A 203 -28.57 0.51 1.22
CA PRO A 203 -29.56 0.53 0.16
C PRO A 203 -30.82 1.32 0.55
N ASN A 204 -31.39 2.06 -0.39
CA ASN A 204 -32.65 2.83 -0.29
C ASN A 204 -32.67 4.02 0.69
N GLN A 205 -32.07 3.88 1.87
CA GLN A 205 -32.03 4.94 2.88
C GLN A 205 -30.87 5.92 2.70
N TRP A 206 -29.87 5.53 1.89
CA TRP A 206 -28.68 6.32 1.60
C TRP A 206 -27.93 6.79 2.86
N HIS A 207 -27.97 5.97 3.91
CA HIS A 207 -27.23 6.19 5.14
C HIS A 207 -25.77 5.81 4.93
N TYR A 208 -24.88 6.81 4.94
CA TYR A 208 -23.45 6.60 4.83
C TYR A 208 -22.88 6.28 6.21
N VAL A 209 -22.59 4.99 6.43
CA VAL A 209 -22.21 4.46 7.74
C VAL A 209 -20.83 3.81 7.70
N GLU A 210 -20.11 3.90 8.81
CA GLU A 210 -18.93 3.09 9.05
C GLU A 210 -19.36 1.63 9.26
N VAL A 211 -18.81 0.71 8.46
CA VAL A 211 -19.14 -0.71 8.53
C VAL A 211 -17.99 -1.55 9.09
N PHE A 212 -16.79 -1.00 9.13
CA PHE A 212 -15.57 -1.69 9.55
C PHE A 212 -14.52 -0.69 10.02
N THR A 213 -13.82 -1.01 11.10
CA THR A 213 -12.63 -0.27 11.57
C THR A 213 -11.56 -1.26 12.03
N GLU A 214 -10.32 -0.98 11.65
CA GLU A 214 -9.13 -1.75 12.04
C GLU A 214 -7.99 -0.77 12.36
N GLU A 215 -7.32 -0.98 13.49
CA GLU A 215 -6.09 -0.26 13.82
C GLU A 215 -4.88 -1.13 13.46
N VAL A 216 -3.99 -0.60 12.63
CA VAL A 216 -2.75 -1.24 12.20
C VAL A 216 -1.56 -0.50 12.83
N THR A 217 -0.87 -1.15 13.76
CA THR A 217 0.25 -0.59 14.53
C THR A 217 1.59 -1.28 14.25
N HIS A 218 1.57 -2.36 13.47
CA HIS A 218 2.75 -3.11 13.10
C HIS A 218 2.66 -3.59 11.64
N ILE A 219 3.82 -3.71 11.00
CA ILE A 219 3.98 -4.25 9.64
C ILE A 219 3.39 -5.67 9.58
N GLN A 220 2.56 -5.92 8.58
CA GLN A 220 1.96 -7.22 8.31
C GLN A 220 2.68 -7.92 7.17
N PHE A 221 2.93 -9.22 7.31
CA PHE A 221 3.46 -10.06 6.25
C PHE A 221 2.42 -11.11 5.86
N PRO A 222 1.68 -10.94 4.73
CA PRO A 222 0.62 -11.88 4.34
C PRO A 222 1.13 -13.30 4.07
N ARG A 223 2.41 -13.44 3.76
CA ARG A 223 3.13 -14.70 3.57
C ARG A 223 4.61 -14.49 3.93
N PRO A 224 5.38 -15.56 4.15
CA PRO A 224 6.84 -15.46 4.26
C PRO A 224 7.43 -14.69 3.07
N PRO A 225 8.21 -13.61 3.31
CA PRO A 225 8.77 -12.81 2.23
C PRO A 225 9.78 -13.58 1.39
N ARG A 226 9.98 -13.14 0.14
CA ARG A 226 10.98 -13.73 -0.77
C ARG A 226 12.27 -12.93 -0.82
N SER A 227 12.17 -11.60 -0.83
CA SER A 227 13.35 -10.74 -0.85
C SER A 227 14.15 -10.83 0.46
N PRO A 228 15.49 -10.87 0.40
CA PRO A 228 16.33 -10.86 1.61
C PRO A 228 16.05 -9.68 2.54
N ALA A 229 15.83 -8.48 1.98
CA ALA A 229 15.52 -7.29 2.75
C ALA A 229 14.18 -7.41 3.51
N ALA A 230 13.11 -7.88 2.87
CA ALA A 230 11.83 -8.07 3.55
C ALA A 230 11.89 -9.24 4.55
N LYS A 231 12.65 -10.30 4.26
CA LYS A 231 12.91 -11.38 5.23
C LYS A 231 13.64 -10.87 6.47
N ALA A 232 14.59 -9.95 6.32
CA ALA A 232 15.27 -9.34 7.45
C ALA A 232 14.27 -8.60 8.37
N LEU A 233 13.30 -7.87 7.81
CA LEU A 233 12.22 -7.27 8.60
C LEU A 233 11.33 -8.33 9.25
N TYR A 234 10.94 -9.36 8.51
CA TYR A 234 10.09 -10.46 9.00
C TYR A 234 10.74 -11.22 10.18
N TYR A 235 12.05 -11.45 10.12
CA TYR A 235 12.81 -12.10 11.19
C TYR A 235 13.23 -11.16 12.33
N GLY A 236 12.97 -9.85 12.21
CA GLY A 236 13.41 -8.87 13.20
C GLY A 236 14.92 -8.66 13.22
N ALA A 237 15.56 -8.66 12.06
CA ALA A 237 17.00 -8.41 11.87
C ALA A 237 17.24 -7.01 11.25
N PRO A 238 17.06 -5.91 12.01
CA PRO A 238 17.04 -4.56 11.46
C PRO A 238 18.38 -4.09 10.90
N ILE A 239 19.52 -4.59 11.42
CA ILE A 239 20.84 -4.26 10.86
C ILE A 239 21.02 -4.91 9.49
N HIS A 240 20.68 -6.20 9.33
CA HIS A 240 20.69 -6.87 8.03
C HIS A 240 19.81 -6.14 7.03
N TYR A 241 18.60 -5.73 7.45
CA TYR A 241 17.72 -4.92 6.63
C TYR A 241 18.36 -3.60 6.19
N ALA A 242 19.00 -2.85 7.11
CA ALA A 242 19.67 -1.57 6.80
C ALA A 242 20.80 -1.72 5.77
N HIS A 243 21.45 -2.88 5.72
CA HIS A 243 22.44 -3.20 4.69
C HIS A 243 21.80 -3.52 3.33
N LEU A 244 20.69 -4.24 3.31
CA LEU A 244 20.08 -4.79 2.09
C LEU A 244 19.09 -3.83 1.40
N CYS A 245 18.43 -2.95 2.14
CA CYS A 245 17.31 -2.17 1.61
C CYS A 245 17.67 -1.20 0.48
N LYS A 246 18.95 -0.87 0.31
CA LYS A 246 19.44 0.03 -0.76
C LYS A 246 19.60 -0.67 -2.12
N GLU A 247 19.63 -2.00 -2.12
CA GLU A 247 19.76 -2.81 -3.34
C GLU A 247 18.40 -2.99 -4.05
N GLU A 248 17.29 -2.76 -3.34
CA GLU A 248 15.93 -2.92 -3.87
C GLU A 248 15.50 -1.71 -4.71
N GLN A 249 15.48 -1.91 -6.03
CA GLN A 249 15.06 -0.90 -7.00
C GLN A 249 13.66 -1.22 -7.56
N CYS A 250 12.64 -0.45 -7.16
CA CYS A 250 11.45 -0.24 -7.99
C CYS A 250 11.66 1.02 -8.83
N HIS A 251 11.75 0.88 -10.15
CA HIS A 251 12.02 2.03 -11.03
C HIS A 251 10.87 2.35 -11.99
N GLU A 252 9.85 1.48 -12.09
CA GLU A 252 8.72 1.71 -12.99
C GLU A 252 7.39 1.37 -12.30
N PRO A 253 6.34 2.18 -12.51
CA PRO A 253 5.00 1.82 -12.07
C PRO A 253 4.58 0.51 -12.76
N PRO A 254 3.80 -0.36 -12.09
CA PRO A 254 3.32 -1.61 -12.70
C PRO A 254 2.26 -1.36 -13.79
N THR A 255 1.98 -0.10 -14.12
CA THR A 255 0.96 0.30 -15.09
C THR A 255 1.44 0.07 -16.52
N ALA A 256 0.57 -0.50 -17.34
CA ALA A 256 0.80 -0.59 -18.77
C ALA A 256 -0.46 -0.20 -19.56
N GLU A 257 -0.26 0.50 -20.66
CA GLU A 257 -1.34 0.77 -21.60
C GLU A 257 -1.81 -0.53 -22.26
N PRO A 258 -3.13 -0.74 -22.37
CA PRO A 258 -3.66 -1.92 -23.05
C PRO A 258 -3.48 -1.83 -24.57
N THR A 259 -3.58 -2.96 -25.24
CA THR A 259 -3.81 -3.04 -26.68
C THR A 259 -5.24 -3.51 -26.95
N CYS A 260 -5.87 -2.99 -28.00
CA CYS A 260 -7.25 -3.31 -28.35
C CYS A 260 -7.29 -4.04 -29.69
N VAL A 261 -7.98 -5.17 -29.73
CA VAL A 261 -8.21 -5.96 -30.94
C VAL A 261 -9.69 -6.32 -30.97
N ASP A 262 -10.42 -5.81 -31.97
CA ASP A 262 -11.86 -5.95 -32.09
C ASP A 262 -12.62 -5.52 -30.81
N ASN A 263 -13.23 -6.49 -30.12
CA ASN A 263 -13.97 -6.29 -28.86
C ASN A 263 -13.14 -6.69 -27.62
N GLU A 264 -11.86 -6.96 -27.79
CA GLU A 264 -10.97 -7.39 -26.72
C GLU A 264 -9.98 -6.29 -26.33
N VAL A 265 -9.74 -6.17 -25.02
CA VAL A 265 -8.74 -5.29 -24.42
C VAL A 265 -7.72 -6.15 -23.71
N HIS A 266 -6.48 -6.13 -24.20
CA HIS A 266 -5.38 -6.97 -23.73
C HIS A 266 -4.41 -6.17 -22.88
N TYR A 267 -4.05 -6.71 -21.72
CA TYR A 267 -3.04 -6.13 -20.86
C TYR A 267 -1.79 -6.99 -20.89
N PRO A 268 -0.60 -6.37 -20.86
CA PRO A 268 0.61 -7.13 -20.67
C PRO A 268 0.64 -7.75 -19.27
N GLN A 269 1.38 -8.85 -19.14
CA GLN A 269 1.60 -9.46 -17.83
C GLN A 269 2.40 -8.53 -16.92
N PRO A 270 2.03 -8.41 -15.63
CA PRO A 270 2.80 -7.60 -14.71
C PRO A 270 4.20 -8.19 -14.54
N ARG A 271 5.23 -7.34 -14.58
CA ARG A 271 6.62 -7.77 -14.31
C ARG A 271 6.84 -8.23 -12.86
N THR A 272 5.98 -7.75 -11.96
CA THR A 272 6.10 -7.96 -10.51
C THR A 272 4.73 -8.33 -9.95
N THR A 273 4.68 -9.41 -9.18
CA THR A 273 3.45 -9.80 -8.47
C THR A 273 3.11 -8.79 -7.37
N PRO A 274 1.83 -8.67 -6.94
CA PRO A 274 1.43 -7.69 -5.92
C PRO A 274 2.22 -7.78 -4.62
N LEU A 275 2.53 -9.00 -4.18
CA LEU A 275 3.27 -9.22 -2.94
C LEU A 275 4.77 -8.93 -3.10
N GLN A 276 5.36 -9.15 -4.27
CA GLN A 276 6.73 -8.69 -4.55
C GLN A 276 6.78 -7.16 -4.59
N LEU A 277 5.78 -6.51 -5.20
CA LEU A 277 5.69 -5.05 -5.21
C LEU A 277 5.55 -4.51 -3.79
N TYR A 278 4.68 -5.12 -2.98
CA TYR A 278 4.56 -4.79 -1.56
C TYR A 278 5.89 -4.91 -0.82
N GLU A 279 6.62 -6.02 -0.98
CA GLU A 279 7.94 -6.20 -0.38
C GLU A 279 8.91 -5.09 -0.78
N ILE A 280 8.97 -4.74 -2.07
CA ILE A 280 9.86 -3.67 -2.56
C ILE A 280 9.45 -2.29 -1.98
N LEU A 281 8.16 -1.95 -2.00
CA LEU A 281 7.70 -0.67 -1.48
C LEU A 281 7.91 -0.57 0.04
N LEU A 282 7.67 -1.66 0.77
CA LEU A 282 7.90 -1.75 2.21
C LEU A 282 9.39 -1.56 2.53
N THR A 283 10.29 -2.25 1.81
CA THR A 283 11.72 -2.16 2.05
C THR A 283 12.28 -0.80 1.68
N GLN A 284 11.76 -0.15 0.65
CA GLN A 284 12.16 1.22 0.30
C GLN A 284 11.66 2.23 1.33
N ALA A 285 10.42 2.11 1.80
CA ALA A 285 9.81 3.06 2.73
C ALA A 285 10.54 3.15 4.07
N GLY A 286 11.02 2.02 4.60
CA GLY A 286 11.75 1.98 5.87
C GLY A 286 13.26 2.18 5.77
N CYS A 287 13.83 2.34 4.57
CA CYS A 287 15.28 2.24 4.38
C CYS A 287 16.00 3.45 4.99
N PRO A 288 16.98 3.26 5.89
CA PRO A 288 17.64 4.38 6.53
C PRO A 288 18.69 5.00 5.60
N GLN A 289 18.97 6.30 5.80
CA GLN A 289 19.97 7.02 5.00
C GLN A 289 21.38 6.42 5.15
N SER A 290 21.71 5.97 6.36
CA SER A 290 22.97 5.28 6.70
C SER A 290 22.67 4.10 7.63
N ILE A 291 23.64 3.19 7.76
CA ILE A 291 23.56 2.11 8.75
C ILE A 291 23.48 2.76 10.14
N PRO A 292 22.44 2.47 10.94
CA PRO A 292 22.26 3.12 12.23
C PRO A 292 23.32 2.66 13.24
N THR A 293 23.77 3.60 14.06
CA THR A 293 24.51 3.31 15.30
C THR A 293 23.64 2.59 16.31
N LEU A 294 24.23 2.01 17.37
CA LEU A 294 23.51 1.28 18.42
C LEU A 294 22.38 2.11 19.05
N LYS A 295 22.63 3.39 19.36
CA LYS A 295 21.63 4.31 19.90
C LYS A 295 20.56 4.63 18.87
N GLN A 296 20.96 4.95 17.64
CA GLN A 296 20.00 5.22 16.56
C GLN A 296 19.10 4.01 16.27
N LEU A 297 19.65 2.80 16.33
CA LEU A 297 18.91 1.56 16.10
C LEU A 297 17.84 1.32 17.16
N LYS A 298 18.15 1.62 18.42
CA LYS A 298 17.19 1.52 19.53
C LYS A 298 16.02 2.50 19.37
N ASP A 299 16.33 3.71 18.91
CA ASP A 299 15.33 4.77 18.68
C ASP A 299 14.72 4.70 17.27
N TRP A 300 15.11 3.71 16.45
CA TRP A 300 14.66 3.62 15.08
C TRP A 300 13.18 3.28 15.03
N HIS A 301 12.40 4.18 14.41
CA HIS A 301 10.96 4.01 14.25
C HIS A 301 10.58 2.63 13.69
N LEU A 302 11.34 2.12 12.72
CA LEU A 302 11.06 0.83 12.09
C LEU A 302 11.01 -0.31 13.12
N VAL A 303 11.89 -0.30 14.13
CA VAL A 303 11.91 -1.30 15.21
C VAL A 303 10.61 -1.28 16.03
N LYS A 304 9.97 -0.11 16.19
CA LYS A 304 8.69 0.02 16.92
C LYS A 304 7.52 -0.60 16.17
N VAL A 305 7.53 -0.55 14.85
CA VAL A 305 6.44 -1.03 13.99
C VAL A 305 6.70 -2.42 13.40
N LEU A 306 7.77 -3.10 13.79
CA LEU A 306 7.94 -4.53 13.51
C LEU A 306 6.82 -5.37 14.15
N PRO A 307 6.58 -6.61 13.68
CA PRO A 307 5.72 -7.56 14.40
C PRO A 307 6.05 -7.59 15.90
N PRO A 308 5.05 -7.65 16.81
CA PRO A 308 5.28 -7.45 18.25
C PRO A 308 6.38 -8.34 18.85
N THR A 309 6.42 -9.62 18.46
CA THR A 309 7.46 -10.56 18.89
C THR A 309 8.84 -10.14 18.40
N ALA A 310 8.98 -9.78 17.12
CA ALA A 310 10.24 -9.31 16.54
C ALA A 310 10.72 -8.01 17.21
N SER A 311 9.81 -7.03 17.40
CA SER A 311 10.13 -5.77 18.09
C SER A 311 10.63 -6.01 19.52
N MET A 312 9.99 -6.93 20.25
CA MET A 312 10.39 -7.28 21.61
C MET A 312 11.78 -7.90 21.65
N VAL A 313 12.08 -8.85 20.76
CA VAL A 313 13.39 -9.51 20.68
C VAL A 313 14.47 -8.49 20.34
N VAL A 314 14.28 -7.66 19.31
CA VAL A 314 15.23 -6.60 18.95
C VAL A 314 15.53 -5.71 20.16
N ARG A 315 14.49 -5.20 20.84
CA ARG A 315 14.68 -4.32 22.01
C ARG A 315 15.39 -5.02 23.15
N HIS A 316 15.13 -6.31 23.36
CA HIS A 316 15.81 -7.11 24.37
C HIS A 316 17.32 -7.20 24.09
N GLU A 317 17.68 -7.59 22.86
CA GLU A 317 19.09 -7.74 22.44
C GLU A 317 19.85 -6.42 22.51
N LEU A 318 19.28 -5.33 22.01
CA LEU A 318 19.90 -4.00 22.10
C LEU A 318 20.07 -3.53 23.54
N SER A 319 19.11 -3.83 24.41
CA SER A 319 19.20 -3.50 25.84
C SER A 319 20.26 -4.35 26.55
N ALA A 320 20.41 -5.62 26.19
CA ALA A 320 21.44 -6.51 26.73
C ALA A 320 22.84 -6.01 26.36
N ILE A 321 23.05 -5.62 25.10
CA ILE A 321 24.29 -5.01 24.62
C ILE A 321 24.59 -3.71 25.39
N GLN A 322 23.60 -2.81 25.51
CA GLN A 322 23.78 -1.54 26.22
C GLN A 322 24.13 -1.76 27.70
N LYS A 323 23.49 -2.73 28.35
CA LYS A 323 23.76 -3.10 29.74
C LYS A 323 25.17 -3.68 29.91
N ALA A 324 25.61 -4.53 28.98
CA ALA A 324 26.94 -5.13 29.00
C ALA A 324 28.06 -4.10 28.77
N LEU A 325 27.81 -3.10 27.92
CA LEU A 325 28.71 -1.96 27.77
C LEU A 325 28.77 -1.13 29.07
N GLY A 326 27.64 -0.86 29.74
CA GLY A 326 27.61 -0.14 31.00
C GLY A 326 28.34 1.21 30.93
N ARG A 327 29.44 1.37 31.70
CA ARG A 327 30.38 2.51 31.61
C ARG A 327 31.66 2.20 30.83
N ARG A 328 31.84 0.95 30.38
CA ARG A 328 33.01 0.48 29.65
C ARG A 328 32.99 1.10 28.24
N LYS A 329 34.03 1.84 27.89
CA LYS A 329 34.28 2.24 26.51
C LYS A 329 35.18 1.20 25.86
N ILE A 330 34.69 0.57 24.79
CA ILE A 330 35.57 -0.20 23.91
C ILE A 330 36.33 0.78 23.00
N GLY A 331 37.65 0.58 22.87
CA GLY A 331 38.53 1.43 22.07
C GLY A 331 38.84 0.89 20.67
N LYS A 332 38.42 -0.35 20.39
CA LYS A 332 38.58 -1.04 19.10
C LYS A 332 37.32 -1.84 18.78
N CYS A 333 37.15 -2.23 17.52
CA CYS A 333 36.11 -3.19 17.14
C CYS A 333 36.26 -4.47 17.98
N THR A 334 35.16 -4.85 18.62
CA THR A 334 35.14 -5.96 19.60
C THR A 334 33.91 -6.81 19.32
N LYS A 335 34.08 -8.14 19.24
CA LYS A 335 32.98 -9.08 19.00
C LYS A 335 32.00 -9.10 20.18
N LEU A 336 30.71 -9.30 19.90
CA LEU A 336 29.68 -9.37 20.93
C LEU A 336 29.95 -10.48 21.95
N ILE A 337 30.55 -11.60 21.54
CA ILE A 337 30.95 -12.69 22.46
C ILE A 337 31.94 -12.24 23.55
N GLU A 338 32.79 -11.24 23.26
CA GLU A 338 33.74 -10.68 24.23
C GLU A 338 33.10 -9.61 25.15
N ILE A 339 31.89 -9.18 24.82
CA ILE A 339 31.16 -8.11 25.51
C ILE A 339 30.07 -8.72 26.41
N LEU A 340 29.32 -9.69 25.88
CA LEU A 340 28.17 -10.28 26.56
C LEU A 340 28.61 -11.35 27.57
N PRO A 341 28.17 -11.28 28.84
CA PRO A 341 28.63 -12.19 29.89
C PRO A 341 28.12 -13.63 29.76
N TYR A 342 27.10 -13.87 28.92
CA TYR A 342 26.44 -15.17 28.77
C TYR A 342 26.36 -15.63 27.29
N ALA A 343 27.15 -15.04 26.40
CA ALA A 343 27.14 -15.45 25.01
C ALA A 343 27.74 -16.85 24.87
N ALA A 344 26.92 -17.82 24.45
CA ALA A 344 27.41 -19.08 23.93
C ALA A 344 27.90 -18.86 22.50
N GLY A 345 29.06 -19.42 22.16
CA GLY A 345 29.56 -19.38 20.79
C GLY A 345 28.69 -20.23 19.86
N ASP A 346 28.38 -19.69 18.69
CA ASP A 346 27.77 -20.40 17.57
C ASP A 346 28.61 -20.14 16.31
N PRO A 347 29.52 -21.06 15.97
CA PRO A 347 30.41 -20.88 14.82
C PRO A 347 29.68 -20.98 13.48
N ASN A 348 28.42 -21.45 13.45
CA ASN A 348 27.64 -21.58 12.23
C ASN A 348 26.37 -20.71 12.29
N PRO A 349 26.38 -19.53 11.63
CA PRO A 349 25.33 -18.53 11.84
C PRO A 349 23.94 -18.97 11.34
N CYS A 350 23.89 -19.92 10.38
CA CYS A 350 22.66 -20.28 9.68
C CYS A 350 22.44 -21.80 9.74
N GLN A 351 21.91 -22.29 10.87
CA GLN A 351 21.44 -23.68 11.03
C GLN A 351 20.11 -23.92 10.29
N ASP A 352 19.60 -25.15 10.24
CA ASP A 352 18.46 -25.53 9.39
C ASP A 352 17.17 -24.77 9.69
N ASP A 353 16.96 -24.33 10.94
CA ASP A 353 15.78 -23.58 11.36
C ASP A 353 16.02 -22.07 11.53
N ASN A 354 17.26 -21.59 11.28
CA ASN A 354 17.69 -20.21 11.56
C ASN A 354 17.30 -19.70 12.96
N ARG A 355 17.13 -20.60 13.94
CA ARG A 355 16.56 -20.24 15.24
C ARG A 355 17.37 -19.20 15.99
N ASN A 356 18.68 -19.37 16.05
CA ASN A 356 19.57 -18.42 16.74
C ASN A 356 19.55 -17.05 16.06
N PHE A 357 19.51 -17.03 14.72
CA PHE A 357 19.42 -15.78 13.95
C PHE A 357 18.14 -15.00 14.31
N VAL A 358 16.98 -15.67 14.33
CA VAL A 358 15.71 -15.03 14.69
C VAL A 358 15.65 -14.66 16.17
N ALA A 359 16.11 -15.56 17.06
CA ALA A 359 16.07 -15.37 18.50
C ALA A 359 16.96 -14.22 19.00
N HIS A 360 18.01 -13.87 18.24
CA HIS A 360 18.94 -12.79 18.57
C HIS A 360 18.82 -11.59 17.64
N ALA A 361 17.70 -11.42 16.92
CA ALA A 361 17.48 -10.29 16.02
C ALA A 361 18.60 -10.10 14.97
N GLY A 362 19.18 -11.21 14.50
CA GLY A 362 20.34 -11.25 13.62
C GLY A 362 21.69 -10.93 14.28
N LEU A 363 21.71 -10.49 15.55
CA LEU A 363 22.91 -10.06 16.29
C LEU A 363 23.63 -11.25 16.93
N LEU A 364 24.12 -12.17 16.09
CA LEU A 364 24.83 -13.37 16.53
C LEU A 364 26.18 -13.00 17.19
N ALA A 365 26.46 -13.57 18.36
CA ALA A 365 27.57 -13.13 19.22
C ALA A 365 28.96 -13.25 18.57
N ASP A 366 29.20 -14.32 17.80
CA ASP A 366 30.46 -14.57 17.10
C ASP A 366 30.62 -13.80 15.79
N HIS A 367 29.50 -13.32 15.23
CA HIS A 367 29.45 -12.73 13.89
C HIS A 367 29.05 -11.26 13.90
N THR A 368 28.98 -10.65 15.08
CA THR A 368 28.62 -9.26 15.27
C THR A 368 29.69 -8.55 16.08
N GLU A 369 30.13 -7.40 15.59
CA GLU A 369 31.13 -6.54 16.23
C GLU A 369 30.53 -5.16 16.55
N LEU A 370 30.97 -4.60 17.67
CA LEU A 370 30.76 -3.19 17.98
C LEU A 370 32.05 -2.42 17.72
N CYS A 371 31.98 -1.46 16.82
CA CYS A 371 33.09 -0.58 16.49
C CYS A 371 32.82 0.84 17.01
N PRO A 372 33.80 1.50 17.66
CA PRO A 372 33.67 2.90 18.05
C PRO A 372 33.31 3.80 16.86
N HIS A 373 32.30 4.65 17.00
CA HIS A 373 31.85 5.59 15.98
C HIS A 373 31.32 6.88 16.61
N GLY A 374 32.17 7.92 16.64
CA GLY A 374 31.86 9.15 17.39
C GLY A 374 31.69 8.87 18.88
N ASP A 375 30.55 9.29 19.44
CA ASP A 375 30.17 9.06 20.84
C ASP A 375 29.34 7.77 21.06
N ASP A 376 29.20 6.94 20.02
CA ASP A 376 28.42 5.71 20.06
C ASP A 376 29.16 4.55 19.36
N TYR A 377 28.45 3.47 19.04
CA TYR A 377 28.97 2.28 18.40
C TYR A 377 28.25 1.98 17.09
N GLN A 378 29.02 1.72 16.04
CA GLN A 378 28.48 1.10 14.83
C GLN A 378 28.45 -0.41 15.01
N ILE A 379 27.30 -1.03 14.70
CA ILE A 379 27.16 -2.49 14.68
C ILE A 379 27.61 -2.97 13.30
N LYS A 380 28.61 -3.87 13.27
CA LYS A 380 29.04 -4.57 12.06
C LYS A 380 28.65 -6.03 12.16
N ILE A 381 28.10 -6.56 11.07
CA ILE A 381 27.75 -7.97 10.95
C ILE A 381 28.63 -8.61 9.88
N GLU A 382 29.04 -9.85 10.09
CA GLU A 382 29.77 -10.62 9.08
C GLU A 382 28.83 -10.99 7.91
N GLU A 383 29.35 -10.92 6.68
CA GLU A 383 28.59 -11.25 5.45
C GLU A 383 28.02 -12.67 5.47
N ALA A 384 28.69 -13.60 6.16
CA ALA A 384 28.22 -14.97 6.34
C ALA A 384 26.80 -15.05 6.92
N THR A 385 26.40 -14.08 7.76
CA THR A 385 25.06 -14.02 8.36
C THR A 385 23.96 -13.65 7.36
N MET A 386 24.30 -13.03 6.21
CA MET A 386 23.33 -12.70 5.15
C MET A 386 22.74 -13.96 4.51
N LYS A 387 23.48 -15.08 4.54
CA LYS A 387 23.02 -16.37 4.02
C LYS A 387 21.80 -16.90 4.79
N CYS A 388 21.58 -16.45 6.03
CA CYS A 388 20.43 -16.86 6.83
C CYS A 388 19.12 -16.35 6.20
N LEU A 389 19.18 -15.32 5.36
CA LEU A 389 18.03 -14.75 4.64
C LEU A 389 17.78 -15.44 3.29
N GLN A 390 18.66 -16.34 2.85
CA GLN A 390 18.53 -17.06 1.59
C GLN A 390 17.76 -18.38 1.74
N LYS A 391 17.76 -18.95 2.96
CA LYS A 391 16.84 -20.03 3.36
C LYS A 391 15.43 -19.46 3.49
#